data_AF-A0A920VCQ9-F1
#
_entry.id   AF-A0A920VCQ9-F1
#
_cell.length_a   1.000
_cell.length_b   1.000
_cell.length_c   1.000
_cell.angle_alpha   90.00
_cell.angle_beta   90.00
_cell.angle_gamma   90.00
#
_symmetry.space_group_name_H-M   'P 1'
#
loop_
_entity.id
_entity.type
_entity.pdbx_description
1 polymer ?
#
loop_
_entity_poly.entity_id
_entity_poly.type
_entity_poly.pdbx_seq_one_letter_code
_entity_poly.pdbx_strand_id
1 'polypeptide(L)'
;MKPKSKVIIPICRNTALILVLSAVLAGAAERSALEWLDTMNRAFRTLDYDGVFSYQSGTDLTTLRVVHVVIDGIEHERLVHLDGRGANSCGAVKKSHGFYSRETIF
;
A
#
# COMPACT_ATOMS: atom_id res chain seq x y z
N MET A 1 -11.28 29.10 -63.86
CA MET A 1 -12.23 28.87 -62.76
C MET A 1 -12.32 27.37 -62.51
N LYS A 2 -11.74 26.82 -61.42
CA LYS A 2 -11.85 25.40 -61.05
C LYS A 2 -12.37 25.31 -59.60
N PRO A 3 -13.37 24.47 -59.32
CA PRO A 3 -14.13 24.52 -58.07
C PRO A 3 -13.33 23.90 -56.91
N LYS A 4 -13.39 24.55 -55.75
CA LYS A 4 -12.84 24.04 -54.49
C LYS A 4 -13.74 22.91 -53.98
N SER A 5 -13.32 21.66 -54.10
CA SER A 5 -13.95 20.55 -53.37
C SER A 5 -13.37 20.47 -51.96
N LYS A 6 -14.12 20.98 -50.98
CA LYS A 6 -13.84 20.74 -49.56
C LYS A 6 -14.16 19.27 -49.25
N VAL A 7 -13.16 18.49 -48.87
CA VAL A 7 -13.33 17.12 -48.40
C VAL A 7 -13.41 17.14 -46.87
N ILE A 8 -14.62 16.92 -46.36
CA ILE A 8 -15.15 17.14 -45.01
C ILE A 8 -14.84 15.97 -44.04
N ILE A 9 -13.77 15.19 -44.25
CA ILE A 9 -13.66 13.81 -43.70
C ILE A 9 -12.59 13.54 -42.59
N PRO A 10 -11.86 14.49 -41.94
CA PRO A 10 -10.95 14.09 -40.84
C PRO A 10 -11.66 13.98 -39.47
N ILE A 11 -12.91 14.43 -39.35
CA ILE A 11 -13.60 14.63 -38.07
C ILE A 11 -13.99 13.29 -37.41
N CYS A 12 -14.38 12.28 -38.21
CA CYS A 12 -14.88 11.01 -37.68
C CYS A 12 -13.80 10.07 -37.12
N ARG A 13 -12.53 10.22 -37.54
CA ARG A 13 -11.44 9.36 -37.04
C ARG A 13 -10.92 9.84 -35.69
N ASN A 14 -10.96 11.15 -35.45
CA ASN A 14 -10.54 11.75 -34.18
C ASN A 14 -11.62 11.61 -33.09
N THR A 15 -12.91 11.67 -33.45
CA THR A 15 -14.01 11.44 -32.50
C THR A 15 -14.05 10.00 -31.99
N ALA A 16 -13.77 9.01 -32.85
CA ALA A 16 -13.70 7.61 -32.42
C ALA A 16 -12.60 7.37 -31.38
N LEU A 17 -11.44 8.01 -31.55
CA LEU A 17 -10.32 7.90 -30.60
C LEU A 17 -10.64 8.56 -29.25
N ILE A 18 -11.28 9.73 -29.28
CA ILE A 18 -11.73 10.44 -28.07
C ILE A 18 -12.80 9.64 -27.33
N LEU A 19 -13.72 9.00 -28.04
CA LEU A 19 -14.83 8.26 -27.45
C LEU A 19 -14.36 6.96 -26.77
N VAL A 20 -13.38 6.28 -27.34
CA VAL A 20 -12.71 5.12 -26.71
C VAL A 20 -11.94 5.56 -25.45
N LEU A 21 -11.24 6.70 -25.50
CA LEU A 21 -10.50 7.22 -24.35
C LEU A 21 -11.43 7.63 -23.20
N SER A 22 -12.58 8.25 -23.48
CA SER A 22 -13.59 8.60 -22.47
C SER A 22 -14.23 7.37 -21.81
N ALA A 23 -14.45 6.28 -22.57
CA ALA A 23 -14.99 5.04 -22.01
C ALA A 23 -14.02 4.36 -21.03
N VAL A 24 -12.71 4.42 -21.31
CA VAL A 24 -11.67 3.92 -20.39
C VAL A 24 -11.61 4.75 -19.11
N LEU A 25 -11.77 6.07 -19.21
CA LEU A 25 -11.73 6.96 -18.04
C LEU A 25 -12.97 6.83 -17.14
N ALA A 26 -14.14 6.53 -17.72
CA ALA A 26 -15.39 6.35 -16.98
C ALA A 26 -15.48 4.99 -16.24
N GLY A 27 -14.63 4.02 -16.60
CA GLY A 27 -14.63 2.67 -16.03
C GLY A 27 -13.78 2.50 -14.77
N ALA A 28 -13.10 3.54 -14.29
CA ALA A 28 -12.39 3.50 -13.01
C ALA A 28 -13.41 3.55 -11.86
N ALA A 29 -14.00 2.40 -11.53
CA ALA A 29 -14.83 2.27 -10.34
C ALA A 29 -14.01 2.64 -9.11
N GLU A 30 -14.54 3.54 -8.27
CA GLU A 30 -13.92 3.84 -6.98
C GLU A 30 -13.95 2.57 -6.13
N ARG A 31 -12.83 2.25 -5.49
CA ARG A 31 -12.78 1.15 -4.53
C ARG A 31 -13.68 1.47 -3.36
N SER A 32 -14.57 0.55 -3.04
CA SER A 32 -15.36 0.59 -1.82
C SER A 32 -14.47 0.57 -0.57
N ALA A 33 -15.03 1.00 0.56
CA ALA A 33 -14.33 0.96 1.85
C ALA A 33 -13.86 -0.46 2.22
N LEU A 34 -14.65 -1.49 1.88
CA LEU A 34 -14.28 -2.89 2.14
C LEU A 34 -13.10 -3.33 1.27
N GLU A 35 -13.07 -2.94 -0.01
CA GLU A 35 -11.94 -3.26 -0.90
C GLU A 35 -10.66 -2.57 -0.45
N TRP A 36 -10.75 -1.37 0.12
CA TRP A 36 -9.61 -0.71 0.74
C TRP A 36 -9.12 -1.43 2.00
N LEU A 37 -10.02 -1.81 2.89
CA LEU A 37 -9.67 -2.54 4.11
C LEU A 37 -9.02 -3.89 3.79
N ASP A 38 -9.55 -4.58 2.79
CA ASP A 38 -9.04 -5.85 2.30
C ASP A 38 -7.67 -5.69 1.62
N THR A 39 -7.47 -4.61 0.85
CA THR A 39 -6.15 -4.25 0.32
C THR A 39 -5.14 -3.97 1.43
N MET A 40 -5.54 -3.23 2.47
CA MET A 40 -4.69 -2.92 3.62
C MET A 40 -4.30 -4.19 4.38
N ASN A 41 -5.28 -5.07 4.65
CA ASN A 41 -5.04 -6.34 5.34
C ASN A 41 -4.10 -7.26 4.55
N ARG A 42 -4.23 -7.30 3.21
CA ARG A 42 -3.26 -8.01 2.36
C ARG A 42 -1.87 -7.40 2.44
N ALA A 43 -1.75 -6.09 2.24
CA ALA A 43 -0.48 -5.39 2.25
C ALA A 43 0.30 -5.61 3.56
N PHE A 44 -0.40 -5.60 4.69
CA PHE A 44 0.17 -5.85 6.01
C PHE A 44 0.82 -7.23 6.17
N ARG A 45 0.43 -8.23 5.38
CA ARG A 45 0.94 -9.61 5.45
C ARG A 45 1.93 -9.96 4.37
N THR A 46 1.88 -9.27 3.24
CA THR A 46 2.60 -9.69 2.01
C THR A 46 3.75 -8.79 1.63
N LEU A 47 3.74 -7.52 2.06
CA LEU A 47 4.79 -6.58 1.68
C LEU A 47 5.95 -6.66 2.66
N ASP A 48 7.17 -6.54 2.13
CA ASP A 48 8.35 -6.29 2.96
C ASP A 48 8.42 -4.80 3.27
N TYR A 49 8.49 -4.43 4.55
CA TYR A 49 8.59 -3.04 4.97
C TYR A 49 9.38 -2.87 6.26
N ASP A 50 10.01 -1.70 6.38
CA ASP A 50 10.69 -1.21 7.57
C ASP A 50 10.18 0.20 7.85
N GLY A 51 9.47 0.36 8.96
CA GLY A 51 8.74 1.58 9.26
C GLY A 51 8.79 1.94 10.73
N VAL A 52 8.71 3.23 11.01
CA VAL A 52 8.55 3.77 12.35
C VAL A 52 7.18 4.43 12.45
N PHE A 53 6.43 4.10 13.49
CA PHE A 53 5.14 4.71 13.76
C PHE A 53 5.03 5.11 15.22
N SER A 54 4.24 6.15 15.50
CA SER A 54 3.88 6.54 16.86
C SER A 54 2.40 6.27 17.10
N TYR A 55 2.10 5.68 18.25
CA TYR A 55 0.73 5.43 18.71
C TYR A 55 0.52 6.20 20.00
N GLN A 56 -0.62 6.88 20.09
CA GLN A 56 -1.01 7.61 21.29
C GLN A 56 -2.28 7.02 21.88
N SER A 57 -2.24 6.75 23.18
CA SER A 57 -3.41 6.38 23.98
C SER A 57 -3.48 7.27 25.22
N GLY A 58 -4.45 8.17 25.26
CA GLY A 58 -4.54 9.16 26.33
C GLY A 58 -3.32 10.07 26.35
N THR A 59 -2.58 10.07 27.47
CA THR A 59 -1.34 10.84 27.65
C THR A 59 -0.08 10.09 27.22
N ASP A 60 -0.19 8.79 26.92
CA ASP A 60 0.95 7.95 26.59
C ASP A 60 1.18 7.98 25.08
N LEU A 61 2.37 8.42 24.68
CA LEU A 61 2.85 8.38 23.30
C LEU A 61 3.98 7.36 23.21
N THR A 62 3.79 6.31 22.43
CA THR A 62 4.78 5.26 22.20
C THR A 62 5.22 5.28 20.75
N THR A 63 6.52 5.12 20.51
CA THR A 63 7.09 5.04 19.17
C THR A 63 7.68 3.65 18.95
N LEU A 64 7.29 3.01 17.87
CA LEU A 64 7.64 1.63 17.54
C LEU A 64 8.29 1.58 16.16
N ARG A 65 9.34 0.78 16.00
CA ARG A 65 9.82 0.33 14.70
C ARG A 65 9.28 -1.06 14.40
N VAL A 66 8.75 -1.24 13.19
CA VAL A 66 8.36 -2.53 12.63
C VAL A 66 9.27 -2.88 11.49
N VAL A 67 9.77 -4.11 11.49
CA VAL A 67 10.37 -4.73 10.30
C VAL A 67 9.55 -5.96 9.98
N HIS A 68 8.89 -5.96 8.83
CA HIS A 68 8.13 -7.09 8.31
C HIS A 68 8.78 -7.59 7.03
N VAL A 69 9.01 -8.90 6.94
CA VAL A 69 9.51 -9.56 5.74
C VAL A 69 8.84 -10.92 5.55
N VAL A 70 8.67 -11.34 4.30
CA VAL A 70 8.18 -12.68 3.95
C VAL A 70 9.32 -13.47 3.30
N ILE A 71 9.78 -14.53 3.96
CA ILE A 71 10.87 -15.40 3.48
C ILE A 71 10.30 -16.80 3.28
N ASP A 72 10.43 -17.36 2.08
CA ASP A 72 9.89 -18.70 1.72
C ASP A 72 8.40 -18.88 2.07
N GLY A 73 7.61 -17.80 1.94
CA GLY A 73 6.19 -17.79 2.28
C GLY A 73 5.89 -17.73 3.78
N ILE A 74 6.90 -17.56 4.63
CA ILE A 74 6.77 -17.43 6.08
C ILE A 74 6.87 -15.94 6.46
N GLU A 75 5.85 -15.44 7.17
CA GLU A 75 5.86 -14.10 7.75
C GLU A 75 6.85 -14.02 8.93
N HIS A 76 7.72 -13.02 8.87
CA HIS A 76 8.61 -12.60 9.94
C HIS A 76 8.37 -11.13 10.26
N GLU A 77 8.05 -10.82 11.51
CA GLU A 77 7.86 -9.46 11.95
C GLU A 77 8.60 -9.22 13.26
N ARG A 78 9.24 -8.05 13.38
CA ARG A 78 9.88 -7.57 14.60
C ARG A 78 9.34 -6.21 14.98
N LEU A 79 8.94 -6.07 16.23
CA LEU A 79 8.53 -4.82 16.86
C LEU A 79 9.57 -4.39 17.89
N VAL A 80 10.03 -3.14 17.80
CA VAL A 80 11.02 -2.55 18.71
C VAL A 80 10.48 -1.24 19.27
N HIS A 81 10.43 -1.11 20.59
CA HIS A 81 10.13 0.17 21.24
C HIS A 81 11.29 1.14 21.05
N LEU A 82 11.01 2.36 20.63
CA LEU A 82 12.01 3.40 20.40
C LEU A 82 12.00 4.47 21.51
N ASP A 83 10.98 4.48 22.34
CA ASP A 83 10.82 5.36 23.49
C ASP A 83 11.00 4.60 24.83
N GLY A 84 11.24 5.36 25.90
CA GLY A 84 11.43 4.83 27.25
C GLY A 84 12.84 4.31 27.56
N ARG A 85 13.05 3.91 28.82
CA ARG A 85 14.37 3.51 29.38
C ARG A 85 14.86 2.12 28.90
N GLY A 86 14.13 1.50 27.98
CA GLY A 86 14.35 0.13 27.46
C GLY A 86 14.16 0.02 25.94
N ALA A 87 14.39 1.11 25.20
CA ALA A 87 14.27 1.17 23.73
C ALA A 87 15.15 0.13 22.98
N ASN A 88 16.04 -0.53 23.71
CA ASN A 88 16.96 -1.55 23.25
C ASN A 88 16.79 -2.89 23.99
N SER A 89 15.83 -3.02 24.92
CA SER A 89 15.64 -4.22 25.76
C SER A 89 14.31 -4.96 25.57
N CYS A 90 13.26 -4.33 25.03
CA CYS A 90 11.94 -4.97 24.84
C CYS A 90 11.53 -5.01 23.35
N GLY A 91 12.07 -6.00 22.63
CA GLY A 91 11.68 -6.32 21.26
C GLY A 91 10.83 -7.59 21.19
N ALA A 92 9.73 -7.56 20.45
CA ALA A 92 8.90 -8.74 20.19
C ALA A 92 9.09 -9.19 18.74
N VAL A 93 9.23 -10.49 18.53
CA VAL A 93 9.30 -11.09 17.19
C VAL A 93 8.06 -11.96 16.98
N LYS A 94 7.28 -11.66 15.96
CA LYS A 94 6.18 -12.49 15.51
C LYS A 94 6.65 -13.34 14.33
N LYS A 95 6.45 -14.65 14.43
CA LYS A 95 6.52 -15.57 13.28
C LYS A 95 5.12 -16.10 12.99
N SER A 96 4.93 -16.74 11.84
CA SER A 96 3.66 -17.39 11.45
C SER A 96 3.06 -18.30 12.54
N HIS A 97 3.88 -18.83 13.46
CA HIS A 97 3.48 -19.76 14.53
C HIS A 97 3.42 -19.14 15.94
N GLY A 98 3.57 -17.82 16.11
CA GLY A 98 3.38 -17.15 17.40
C GLY A 98 4.32 -15.97 17.67
N PHE A 99 4.09 -15.32 18.81
CA PHE A 99 4.91 -14.22 19.32
C PHE A 99 5.99 -14.74 20.27
N TYR A 100 7.24 -14.33 20.05
CA TYR A 100 8.38 -14.68 20.87
C TYR A 100 9.06 -13.41 21.41
N SER A 101 9.24 -13.35 22.72
CA SER A 101 10.01 -12.29 23.39
C SER A 101 11.41 -12.81 23.67
N ARG A 102 12.42 -12.32 22.94
CA ARG A 102 13.84 -12.47 23.32
C ARG A 102 14.80 -11.69 22.44
N GLU A 103 15.88 -11.23 23.08
CA GLU A 103 17.10 -10.52 22.64
C GLU A 103 17.89 -11.16 21.46
N THR A 104 17.31 -12.06 20.68
CA THR A 104 18.02 -12.74 19.60
C THR A 104 17.80 -11.99 18.29
N ILE A 105 18.92 -11.54 17.72
CA ILE A 105 19.07 -10.84 16.43
C ILE A 105 18.44 -11.67 15.29
N PHE A 106 18.08 -11.00 14.18
CA PHE A 106 17.64 -11.64 12.94
C PHE A 106 18.49 -12.86 12.56
#